data_AF-A0A965P5J9-F1
#
_entry.id   AF-A0A965P5J9-F1
#
_cell.length_a   1.000
_cell.length_b   1.000
_cell.length_c   1.000
_cell.angle_alpha   90.00
_cell.angle_beta   90.00
_cell.angle_gamma   90.00
#
_symmetry.space_group_name_H-M   'P 1'
#
loop_
_entity.id
_entity.type
_entity.pdbx_description
1 polymer ?
#
loop_
_entity_poly.entity_id
_entity_poly.type
_entity_poly.pdbx_seq_one_letter_code
_entity_poly.pdbx_strand_id
1 'polypeptide(L)' 'MPKPDAVTYHRAGDLRRSLTPPEARLWLRLKAGGLAGLKFRRQRPEGPYILDFYCVAARLAVEIDGAVH' A
#
# COMPACT_ATOMS: atom_id res chain seq x y z
N MET A 1 -6.37 13.55 -6.75
CA MET A 1 -6.14 12.10 -6.67
C MET A 1 -7.40 11.42 -7.19
N PRO A 2 -7.36 10.86 -8.42
CA PRO A 2 -8.52 10.25 -9.06
C PRO A 2 -9.09 9.11 -8.21
N LYS A 3 -10.42 9.03 -8.14
CA LYS A 3 -11.08 7.93 -7.43
C LYS A 3 -10.85 6.63 -8.22
N PRO A 4 -10.54 5.51 -7.54
CA PRO A 4 -10.47 4.22 -8.22
C PRO A 4 -11.85 3.77 -8.67
N ASP A 5 -11.88 2.99 -9.75
CA ASP A 5 -13.08 2.27 -10.14
C ASP A 5 -13.36 1.08 -9.21
N ALA A 6 -14.52 0.43 -9.39
CA ALA A 6 -14.91 -0.70 -8.55
C ALA A 6 -13.88 -1.85 -8.64
N VAL A 7 -13.37 -2.13 -9.84
CA VAL A 7 -12.41 -3.22 -10.10
C VAL A 7 -11.14 -3.02 -9.28
N THR A 8 -10.54 -1.83 -9.37
CA THR A 8 -9.31 -1.47 -8.66
C THR A 8 -9.54 -1.47 -7.15
N TYR A 9 -10.70 -1.00 -6.69
CA TYR A 9 -11.07 -1.03 -5.28
C TYR A 9 -11.18 -2.46 -4.73
N HIS A 10 -11.85 -3.37 -5.45
CA HIS A 10 -11.97 -4.78 -5.09
C HIS A 10 -10.61 -5.48 -5.06
N ARG A 11 -9.81 -5.32 -6.12
CA ARG A 11 -8.45 -5.88 -6.21
C ARG A 11 -7.56 -5.42 -5.05
N ALA A 12 -7.64 -4.15 -4.67
CA ALA A 12 -6.91 -3.65 -3.50
C ALA A 12 -7.37 -4.31 -2.19
N GLY A 13 -8.65 -4.67 -2.08
CA GLY A 13 -9.17 -5.47 -0.96
C GLY A 13 -8.52 -6.85 -0.87
N ASP A 14 -8.37 -7.51 -2.01
CA ASP A 14 -7.78 -8.85 -2.09
C ASP A 14 -6.28 -8.82 -1.80
N LEU A 15 -5.55 -7.85 -2.37
CA LEU A 15 -4.12 -7.65 -2.09
C LEU A 15 -3.85 -7.36 -0.61
N ARG A 16 -4.79 -6.71 0.11
CA ARG A 16 -4.66 -6.54 1.57
C ARG A 16 -4.75 -7.87 2.33
N ARG A 17 -5.35 -8.91 1.78
CA ARG A 17 -5.42 -10.23 2.41
C ARG A 17 -4.23 -11.11 2.04
N SER A 18 -3.52 -10.78 0.96
CA SER A 18 -2.46 -11.59 0.37
C SER A 18 -1.15 -10.79 0.18
N LEU A 19 -0.64 -10.15 1.23
CA LEU A 19 0.65 -9.44 1.14
C LEU A 19 1.77 -10.42 0.81
N THR A 20 2.70 -9.99 -0.06
CA THR A 20 3.92 -10.77 -0.28
C THR A 20 4.80 -10.77 0.98
N PRO A 21 5.74 -11.73 1.14
CA PRO A 21 6.66 -11.73 2.27
C PRO A 21 7.43 -10.41 2.51
N PRO A 22 8.00 -9.72 1.50
CA PRO A 22 8.63 -8.42 1.73
C PRO A 22 7.64 -7.34 2.14
N GLU A 23 6.45 -7.26 1.54
CA GLU A 23 5.39 -6.33 1.96
C GLU A 23 4.96 -6.57 3.41
N ALA A 24 4.75 -7.83 3.80
CA ALA A 24 4.37 -8.18 5.16
C ALA A 24 5.42 -7.74 6.18
N ARG A 25 6.71 -7.94 5.88
CA ARG A 25 7.82 -7.49 6.73
C ARG A 25 7.84 -5.96 6.87
N LEU A 26 7.66 -5.22 5.77
CA LEU A 26 7.61 -3.76 5.82
C LEU A 26 6.37 -3.29 6.59
N TRP A 27 5.21 -3.90 6.34
CA TRP A 27 3.96 -3.54 7.02
C TRP A 27 4.05 -3.68 8.54
N LEU A 28 4.73 -4.70 9.06
CA LEU A 28 4.95 -4.86 10.51
C LEU A 28 5.69 -3.66 11.13
N ARG A 29 6.58 -3.00 10.37
CA ARG A 29 7.30 -1.81 10.81
C ARG A 29 6.48 -0.52 10.67
N LEU A 30 5.64 -0.44 9.63
CA LEU A 30 4.89 0.78 9.31
C LEU A 30 3.53 0.89 10.02
N LYS A 31 2.90 -0.24 10.36
CA LYS A 31 1.57 -0.26 10.99
C LYS A 31 1.55 0.54 12.29
N ALA A 32 0.37 1.08 12.62
CA ALA A 32 0.13 1.82 13.86
C ALA A 32 1.11 2.98 14.13
N GLY A 33 1.68 3.59 13.07
CA GLY A 33 2.61 4.71 13.24
C GLY A 33 4.03 4.30 13.63
N GLY A 34 4.42 3.04 13.39
CA GLY A 34 5.72 2.51 13.80
C GLY A 34 6.94 3.22 13.19
N LEU A 35 6.75 4.01 12.13
CA LEU A 35 7.77 4.90 11.58
C LEU A 35 7.47 6.36 11.94
N ALA A 36 8.12 6.87 12.99
CA ALA A 36 8.02 8.27 13.43
C ALA A 36 6.57 8.79 13.61
N GLY A 37 5.62 7.92 13.98
CA GLY A 37 4.20 8.27 14.12
C GLY A 37 3.45 8.44 12.80
N LEU A 38 4.10 8.25 11.65
CA LEU A 38 3.51 8.43 10.33
C LEU A 38 2.53 7.30 10.01
N LYS A 39 1.33 7.69 9.55
CA LYS A 39 0.27 6.74 9.19
C LYS A 39 0.45 6.29 7.74
N PHE A 40 0.91 5.05 7.57
CA PHE A 40 0.93 4.37 6.29
C PHE A 40 -0.35 3.55 6.07
N ARG A 41 -0.83 3.55 4.82
CA ARG A 41 -1.86 2.63 4.32
C ARG A 41 -1.21 1.68 3.34
N ARG A 42 -1.58 0.40 3.41
CA ARG A 42 -1.11 -0.63 2.46
C ARG A 42 -2.15 -0.87 1.36
N GLN A 43 -1.67 -1.22 0.16
CA GLN A 43 -2.48 -1.55 -1.01
C GLN A 43 -3.56 -0.49 -1.23
N ARG A 44 -3.13 0.77 -1.40
CA ARG A 44 -4.00 1.94 -1.54
C ARG A 44 -4.38 2.12 -3.02
N PRO A 45 -5.65 1.95 -3.40
CA PRO A 45 -6.08 2.19 -4.77
C PRO A 45 -6.08 3.70 -5.04
N GLU A 46 -5.56 4.10 -6.19
CA GLU A 46 -5.38 5.48 -6.65
C GLU A 46 -5.54 5.52 -8.18
N GLY A 47 -6.69 6.02 -8.65
CA GLY A 47 -7.07 5.88 -10.06
C GLY A 47 -7.02 4.41 -10.53
N PRO A 48 -6.34 4.10 -11.65
CA PRO A 48 -6.20 2.73 -12.16
C PRO A 48 -5.09 1.92 -11.47
N TYR A 49 -4.37 2.51 -10.51
CA TYR A 49 -3.21 1.89 -9.86
C TYR A 49 -3.52 1.50 -8.41
N ILE A 50 -2.72 0.58 -7.87
CA ILE A 50 -2.74 0.21 -6.45
C ILE A 50 -1.31 0.37 -5.95
N LEU A 51 -1.12 1.29 -5.02
CA LEU A 51 0.19 1.54 -4.40
C LEU A 51 0.40 0.58 -3.24
N ASP A 52 1.56 -0.07 -3.16
CA ASP A 52 1.86 -1.02 -2.09
C ASP A 52 1.76 -0.37 -0.71
N PHE A 53 2.38 0.81 -0.55
CA PHE A 53 2.24 1.64 0.64
C PHE A 53 2.13 3.12 0.30
N TYR A 54 1.31 3.84 1.06
CA TYR A 54 1.16 5.28 0.92
C TYR A 54 1.07 5.99 2.27
N CYS A 55 1.88 7.03 2.44
CA CYS A 55 1.80 7.96 3.55
C CYS A 55 1.16 9.27 3.10
N VAL A 56 -0.02 9.59 3.66
CA VAL A 56 -0.75 10.83 3.31
C VAL A 56 0.03 12.07 3.73
N ALA A 57 0.58 12.07 4.95
CA ALA A 57 1.28 13.23 5.52
C ALA A 57 2.55 13.58 4.73
N ALA A 58 3.30 12.57 4.29
CA ALA A 58 4.52 12.76 3.52
C ALA A 58 4.28 12.84 1.99
N ARG A 59 3.04 12.61 1.52
CA ARG A 59 2.71 12.45 0.09
C ARG A 59 3.64 11.46 -0.62
N LEU A 60 3.98 10.38 0.08
CA LEU A 60 4.98 9.40 -0.33
C LEU A 60 4.31 8.07 -0.67
N ALA A 61 4.55 7.59 -1.89
CA ALA A 61 4.30 6.21 -2.29
C ALA A 61 5.59 5.40 -2.13
N VAL A 62 5.47 4.15 -1.69
CA VAL A 62 6.56 3.19 -1.62
C VAL A 62 6.07 1.92 -2.30
N GLU A 63 6.70 1.55 -3.41
CA GLU A 63 6.48 0.29 -4.13
C GLU A 63 7.59 -0.68 -3.76
N ILE A 64 7.24 -1.95 -3.58
CA ILE A 64 8.21 -3.01 -3.34
C ILE A 64 8.40 -3.77 -4.63
N ASP A 65 9.52 -3.54 -5.30
CA ASP A 65 9.90 -4.35 -6.44
C ASP A 65 10.26 -5.75 -5.98
N GLY A 66 9.43 -6.72 -6.37
CA GLY A 66 9.76 -8.13 -6.23
C GLY A 66 10.93 -8.52 -7.14
N ALA A 67 11.57 -9.65 -6.84
CA ALA A 67 12.61 -10.23 -7.70
C ALA A 67 12.08 -10.73 -9.07
N VAL A 68 10.77 -10.62 -9.31
CA VAL A 68 10.07 -11.07 -10.52
C VAL A 68 9.20 -9.93 -11.07
N HIS A 69 9.78 -8.72 -11.15
CA HIS A 69 9.28 -7.68 -12.06
C HIS A 69 9.93 -7.85 -13.44
#